data_AF-A0A0C9S4J0-F1
#
_entry.id   AF-A0A0C9S4J0-F1
#
_cell.length_a   1.000
_cell.length_b   1.000
_cell.length_c   1.000
_cell.angle_alpha   90.00
_cell.angle_beta   90.00
_cell.angle_gamma   90.00
#
_symmetry.space_group_name_H-M   'P 1'
#
loop_
_entity.id
_entity.type
_entity.pdbx_description
1 polymer ?
#
loop_
_entity_poly.entity_id
_entity_poly.type
_entity_poly.pdbx_seq_one_letter_code
_entity_poly.pdbx_strand_id
1 'polypeptide(L)'
;MTYATSFAVVIFLCAYQALVGFAESEGSVSTETEVISYEDDCQDDNSTCFIQTLNTTGEPRPVGCILECENSTQRLPNGTECLGLPGLAAVKMQRNVSYTCSVGLCNGEGVCDRTGLWIGCWTNTPPPNSTNVTTKPPTTTTASPGTG
;
A
#
# COMPACT_ATOMS: atom_id res chain seq x y z
N MET A 1 3.63 -55.41 31.00
CA MET A 1 2.25 -54.97 31.28
C MET A 1 2.12 -53.56 30.72
N THR A 2 1.74 -53.36 29.44
CA THR A 2 0.37 -53.16 28.91
C THR A 2 -0.35 -51.98 29.61
N TYR A 3 -0.81 -50.88 29.00
CA TYR A 3 -1.52 -50.65 27.73
C TYR A 3 -1.34 -49.24 27.16
N ALA A 4 -1.60 -49.13 25.86
CA ALA A 4 -1.57 -47.95 25.01
C ALA A 4 -2.90 -47.14 25.00
N THR A 5 -2.78 -45.87 24.57
CA THR A 5 -3.77 -44.98 23.89
C THR A 5 -5.08 -44.61 24.58
N SER A 6 -5.44 -43.32 24.57
CA SER A 6 -6.65 -42.83 23.85
C SER A 6 -6.74 -41.29 23.89
N PHE A 7 -6.69 -40.65 22.71
CA PHE A 7 -7.09 -39.26 22.50
C PHE A 7 -8.61 -39.22 22.32
N ALA A 8 -9.34 -38.63 23.25
CA ALA A 8 -10.78 -38.45 23.14
C ALA A 8 -11.10 -37.04 22.62
N VAL A 9 -11.54 -37.02 21.36
CA VAL A 9 -12.12 -35.90 20.62
C VAL A 9 -13.45 -35.49 21.27
N VAL A 10 -13.57 -34.22 21.69
CA VAL A 10 -14.84 -33.65 22.20
C VAL A 10 -15.57 -32.98 21.03
N ILE A 11 -16.43 -33.73 20.33
CA ILE A 11 -17.43 -33.18 19.40
C ILE A 11 -18.70 -32.92 20.22
N PHE A 12 -19.01 -31.66 20.48
CA PHE A 12 -20.30 -31.26 21.05
C PHE A 12 -21.38 -31.33 19.96
N LEU A 13 -22.23 -32.34 20.09
CA LEU A 13 -23.49 -32.54 19.37
C LEU A 13 -24.53 -31.50 19.84
N CYS A 14 -25.00 -30.64 18.94
CA CYS A 14 -26.29 -29.97 19.09
C CYS A 14 -27.03 -29.98 17.74
N ALA A 15 -27.52 -31.15 17.36
CA ALA A 15 -28.45 -31.34 16.26
C ALA A 15 -29.65 -32.17 16.71
N TYR A 16 -30.52 -31.58 17.53
CA TYR A 16 -31.91 -31.99 17.75
C TYR A 16 -32.62 -30.69 18.12
N GLN A 17 -33.60 -30.19 17.36
CA GLN A 17 -34.91 -30.84 17.23
C GLN A 17 -35.55 -30.58 15.87
N ALA A 18 -36.03 -31.65 15.25
CA ALA A 18 -37.09 -31.60 14.26
C ALA A 18 -38.19 -32.53 14.78
N LEU A 19 -39.24 -32.00 15.42
CA LEU A 19 -40.55 -32.68 15.50
C LEU A 19 -41.69 -31.84 16.12
N VAL A 20 -42.22 -30.86 15.38
CA VAL A 20 -43.64 -30.43 15.42
C VAL A 20 -43.80 -29.51 14.21
N GLY A 21 -44.51 -29.88 13.14
CA GLY A 21 -45.92 -30.24 13.14
C GLY A 21 -46.64 -29.11 12.41
N PHE A 22 -46.76 -29.23 11.08
CA PHE A 22 -47.57 -28.32 10.27
C PHE A 22 -49.02 -28.38 10.74
N ALA A 23 -49.53 -27.26 11.23
CA ALA A 23 -50.96 -26.99 11.33
C ALA A 23 -51.18 -25.54 10.89
N GLU A 24 -51.78 -25.37 9.71
CA GLU A 24 -52.42 -24.13 9.29
C GLU A 24 -53.47 -23.73 10.35
N SER A 25 -53.36 -22.53 10.89
CA SER A 25 -54.51 -21.82 11.45
C SER A 25 -54.28 -20.32 11.37
N GLU A 26 -55.28 -19.66 10.82
CA GLU A 26 -55.31 -18.27 10.39
C GLU A 26 -55.29 -17.34 11.62
N GLY A 27 -54.35 -16.39 11.66
CA GLY A 27 -54.20 -15.48 12.80
C GLY A 27 -53.25 -14.32 12.50
N SER A 28 -53.81 -13.27 11.92
CA SER A 28 -53.20 -11.95 11.69
C SER A 28 -52.53 -11.37 12.95
N VAL A 29 -51.22 -11.09 12.91
CA VAL A 29 -50.58 -9.93 13.56
C VAL A 29 -49.29 -9.57 12.80
N SER A 30 -49.11 -8.26 12.62
CA SER A 30 -48.13 -7.50 11.83
C SER A 30 -46.64 -7.75 12.15
N THR A 31 -45.79 -7.51 11.13
CA THR A 31 -44.43 -6.89 11.12
C THR A 31 -43.52 -7.16 12.33
N GLU A 32 -42.26 -7.59 12.19
CA GLU A 32 -41.15 -6.82 11.60
C GLU A 32 -39.97 -7.72 11.21
N THR A 33 -39.29 -7.33 10.14
CA THR A 33 -38.02 -7.89 9.64
C THR A 33 -36.89 -7.49 10.59
N GLU A 34 -36.29 -8.43 11.32
CA GLU A 34 -35.02 -8.17 12.01
C GLU A 34 -33.86 -8.23 11.01
N VAL A 35 -33.50 -7.04 10.53
CA VAL A 35 -32.25 -6.76 9.82
C VAL A 35 -31.12 -6.91 10.84
N ILE A 36 -30.27 -7.91 10.69
CA ILE A 36 -29.03 -8.03 11.47
C ILE A 36 -28.10 -6.91 10.97
N SER A 37 -28.02 -5.83 11.73
CA SER A 37 -27.13 -4.70 11.47
C SER A 37 -25.69 -5.15 11.70
N TYR A 38 -24.93 -5.26 10.61
CA TYR A 38 -23.48 -5.22 10.67
C TYR A 38 -23.10 -3.85 11.23
N GLU A 39 -22.52 -3.80 12.42
CA GLU A 39 -21.82 -2.61 12.90
C GLU A 39 -20.56 -2.46 12.04
N ASP A 40 -20.75 -1.92 10.83
CA ASP A 40 -19.69 -1.33 10.04
C ASP A 40 -19.34 -0.02 10.72
N ASP A 41 -18.34 -0.09 11.60
CA ASP A 41 -17.82 1.03 12.36
C ASP A 41 -17.06 1.96 11.39
N CYS A 42 -17.82 2.68 10.56
CA CYS A 42 -17.36 3.84 9.83
C CYS A 42 -17.16 4.98 10.83
N GLN A 43 -16.17 4.84 11.71
CA GLN A 43 -15.73 5.91 12.57
C GLN A 43 -15.07 6.98 11.69
N ASP A 44 -15.92 7.88 11.17
CA ASP A 44 -15.56 9.07 10.41
C ASP A 44 -14.90 10.08 11.35
N ASP A 45 -13.68 9.73 11.78
CA ASP A 45 -12.77 10.68 12.36
C ASP A 45 -12.43 11.66 11.26
N ASN A 46 -13.03 12.85 11.28
CA ASN A 46 -12.66 14.02 10.46
C ASN A 46 -11.22 14.53 10.77
N SER A 47 -10.34 13.61 11.14
CA SER A 47 -8.91 13.81 11.29
C SER A 47 -8.29 13.96 9.91
N THR A 48 -7.57 15.07 9.72
CA THR A 48 -6.84 15.29 8.47
C THR A 48 -5.64 14.35 8.44
N CYS A 49 -5.71 13.32 7.61
CA CYS A 49 -4.61 12.40 7.38
C CYS A 49 -3.69 12.92 6.27
N PHE A 50 -2.38 12.75 6.44
CA PHE A 50 -1.39 13.12 5.44
C PHE A 50 -0.44 11.95 5.17
N ILE A 51 0.05 11.89 3.93
CA ILE A 51 1.11 10.98 3.54
C ILE A 51 2.14 11.76 2.72
N GLN A 52 3.42 11.51 2.97
CA GLN A 52 4.48 12.10 2.18
C GLN A 52 4.39 11.58 0.74
N THR A 53 4.35 12.49 -0.23
CA THR A 53 4.41 12.15 -1.65
C THR A 53 5.70 12.68 -2.27
N LEU A 54 6.17 12.01 -3.32
CA LEU A 54 7.24 12.51 -4.18
C LEU A 54 6.71 12.60 -5.61
N ASN A 55 7.16 13.61 -6.34
CA ASN A 55 6.95 13.69 -7.77
C ASN A 55 7.74 12.58 -8.46
N THR A 56 7.20 12.07 -9.56
CA THR A 56 7.86 11.04 -10.36
C THR A 56 7.84 11.41 -11.84
N THR A 57 8.47 10.61 -12.70
CA THR A 57 8.37 10.75 -14.16
C THR A 57 6.93 10.61 -14.69
N GLY A 58 5.98 10.16 -13.86
CA GLY A 58 4.54 10.23 -14.12
C GLY A 58 3.82 11.00 -13.01
N GLU A 59 2.77 10.40 -12.45
CA GLU A 59 2.03 11.00 -11.33
C GLU A 59 2.83 10.97 -10.03
N PRO A 60 2.60 11.92 -9.10
CA PRO A 60 3.14 11.83 -7.76
C PRO A 60 2.74 10.52 -7.07
N ARG A 61 3.68 9.93 -6.34
CA ARG A 61 3.48 8.66 -5.64
C ARG A 61 3.71 8.79 -4.14
N PRO A 62 2.94 8.08 -3.30
CA PRO A 62 3.15 8.08 -1.86
C PRO A 62 4.45 7.37 -1.48
N VAL A 63 5.08 7.85 -0.40
CA VAL A 63 6.24 7.22 0.22
C VAL A 63 5.74 6.27 1.29
N GLY A 64 5.82 4.97 1.03
CA GLY A 64 5.22 3.95 1.90
C GLY A 64 3.69 3.86 1.78
N CYS A 65 3.08 3.23 2.78
CA CYS A 65 1.67 2.82 2.77
C CYS A 65 0.90 3.19 4.04
N ILE A 66 1.50 4.03 4.90
CA ILE A 66 0.91 4.50 6.14
C ILE A 66 0.61 5.99 6.00
N LEU A 67 -0.63 6.37 6.26
CA LEU A 67 -1.04 7.76 6.46
C LEU A 67 -0.89 8.10 7.94
N GLU A 68 -0.30 9.25 8.20
CA GLU A 68 -0.21 9.85 9.53
C GLU A 68 -1.42 10.76 9.72
N CYS A 69 -2.25 10.46 10.71
CA CYS A 69 -3.40 11.27 11.11
C CYS A 69 -3.11 11.89 12.49
N GLU A 70 -3.92 12.86 12.91
CA GLU A 70 -3.65 13.62 14.15
C GLU A 70 -3.45 12.75 15.40
N ASN A 71 -4.23 11.67 15.54
CA ASN A 71 -4.22 10.78 16.71
C ASN A 71 -4.10 9.29 16.36
N SER A 72 -3.85 8.97 15.08
CA SER A 72 -3.86 7.59 14.60
C SER A 72 -3.02 7.45 13.33
N THR A 73 -2.81 6.20 12.92
CA THR A 73 -2.24 5.87 11.61
C THR A 73 -3.26 5.09 10.82
N GLN A 74 -3.46 5.44 9.56
CA GLN A 74 -4.30 4.68 8.63
C GLN A 74 -3.45 4.01 7.57
N ARG A 75 -3.97 2.95 6.95
CA ARG A 75 -3.29 2.24 5.86
C ARG A 75 -3.88 2.65 4.54
N LEU A 76 -3.03 2.81 3.53
CA LEU A 76 -3.49 2.88 2.15
C LEU A 76 -4.13 1.55 1.74
N PRO A 77 -5.09 1.57 0.79
CA PRO A 77 -5.70 0.35 0.27
C PRO A 77 -4.66 -0.65 -0.27
N ASN A 78 -4.93 -1.94 -0.09
CA ASN A 78 -4.09 -3.00 -0.64
C ASN A 78 -3.98 -2.88 -2.17
N GLY A 79 -2.78 -3.07 -2.72
CA GLY A 79 -2.48 -2.89 -4.13
C GLY A 79 -2.20 -1.44 -4.57
N THR A 80 -2.23 -0.47 -3.66
CA THR A 80 -1.87 0.92 -4.00
C THR A 80 -0.39 1.00 -4.36
N GLU A 81 -0.05 1.66 -5.48
CA GLU A 81 1.34 1.87 -5.87
C GLU A 81 2.04 2.85 -4.93
N CYS A 82 3.24 2.47 -4.49
CA CYS A 82 4.00 3.20 -3.48
C CYS A 82 5.49 3.23 -3.82
N LEU A 83 6.20 4.21 -3.26
CA LEU A 83 7.65 4.27 -3.31
C LEU A 83 8.22 3.57 -2.07
N GLY A 84 9.04 2.54 -2.30
CA GLY A 84 9.61 1.67 -1.28
C GLY A 84 10.84 2.24 -0.55
N LEU A 85 10.80 3.52 -0.17
CA LEU A 85 11.83 4.19 0.61
C LEU A 85 11.32 4.65 1.98
N PRO A 86 12.19 4.78 3.00
CA PRO A 86 11.79 5.31 4.30
C PRO A 86 11.31 6.76 4.19
N GLY A 87 10.26 7.14 4.94
CA GLY A 87 9.76 8.52 4.97
C GLY A 87 10.84 9.56 5.30
N LEU A 88 11.72 9.25 6.26
CA LEU A 88 12.86 10.12 6.61
C LEU A 88 13.85 10.33 5.45
N ALA A 89 14.00 9.36 4.56
CA ALA A 89 14.85 9.51 3.38
C ALA A 89 14.22 10.48 2.38
N ALA A 90 12.89 10.41 2.18
CA ALA A 90 12.16 11.32 1.30
C ALA A 90 12.26 12.78 1.77
N VAL A 91 12.11 13.03 3.08
CA VAL A 91 12.24 14.39 3.66
C VAL A 91 13.65 14.95 3.50
N LYS A 92 14.67 14.09 3.50
CA LYS A 92 16.08 14.48 3.36
C LYS A 92 16.57 14.55 1.91
N MET A 93 15.72 14.27 0.92
CA MET A 93 16.08 14.40 -0.48
C MET A 93 16.48 15.84 -0.81
N GLN A 94 17.59 15.99 -1.52
CA GLN A 94 18.06 17.29 -1.95
C GLN A 94 17.09 17.88 -2.99
N ARG A 95 16.85 19.19 -2.90
CA ARG A 95 16.04 19.90 -3.89
C ARG A 95 16.76 19.93 -5.24
N ASN A 96 15.99 19.92 -6.33
CA ASN A 96 16.49 19.93 -7.71
C ASN A 96 17.38 18.72 -8.09
N VAL A 97 17.28 17.62 -7.35
CA VAL A 97 17.96 16.36 -7.64
C VAL A 97 16.90 15.30 -7.93
N SER A 98 17.06 14.58 -9.03
CA SER A 98 16.29 13.36 -9.29
C SER A 98 17.03 12.16 -8.76
N TYR A 99 16.31 11.34 -8.01
CA TYR A 99 16.77 10.06 -7.49
C TYR A 99 16.10 8.92 -8.24
N THR A 100 16.64 7.72 -8.09
CA THR A 100 16.00 6.48 -8.54
C THR A 100 15.33 5.83 -7.33
N CYS A 101 14.01 5.87 -7.28
CA CYS A 101 13.20 5.26 -6.22
C CYS A 101 12.73 3.86 -6.62
N SER A 102 12.77 2.90 -5.70
CA SER A 102 12.12 1.60 -5.88
C SER A 102 10.60 1.76 -5.82
N VAL A 103 9.88 1.07 -6.70
CA VAL A 103 8.42 1.04 -6.73
C VAL A 103 7.92 -0.27 -6.10
N GLY A 104 6.77 -0.22 -5.46
CA GLY A 104 6.11 -1.35 -4.84
C GLY A 104 4.59 -1.21 -4.83
N LEU A 105 3.94 -2.17 -4.17
CA LEU A 105 2.50 -2.15 -3.90
C LEU A 105 2.27 -2.28 -2.39
N CYS A 106 1.29 -1.54 -1.88
CA CYS A 106 0.88 -1.64 -0.49
C CYS A 106 0.23 -2.98 -0.20
N ASN A 107 0.65 -3.64 0.87
CA ASN A 107 0.00 -4.85 1.37
C ASN A 107 -0.93 -4.55 2.56
N GLY A 108 -1.65 -5.58 3.04
CA GLY A 108 -2.58 -5.46 4.17
C GLY A 108 -1.94 -5.04 5.51
N GLU A 109 -0.62 -5.14 5.63
CA GLU A 109 0.14 -4.72 6.80
C GLU A 109 0.60 -3.25 6.73
N GLY A 110 0.33 -2.57 5.61
CA GLY A 110 0.81 -1.20 5.39
C GLY A 110 2.29 -1.13 5.04
N VAL A 111 2.84 -2.20 4.48
CA VAL A 111 4.20 -2.26 3.94
C VAL A 111 4.16 -2.08 2.42
N CYS A 112 5.14 -1.35 1.88
CA CYS A 112 5.33 -1.19 0.44
C CYS A 112 6.19 -2.33 -0.11
N ASP A 113 5.55 -3.39 -0.62
CA ASP A 113 6.22 -4.56 -1.18
C ASP A 113 6.82 -4.22 -2.55
N ARG A 114 8.16 -4.19 -2.60
CA ARG A 114 8.89 -3.78 -3.81
C ARG A 114 8.67 -4.78 -4.95
N THR A 115 8.35 -4.26 -6.13
CA THR A 115 8.11 -5.08 -7.35
C THR A 115 9.39 -5.33 -8.16
N GLY A 116 10.53 -4.76 -7.75
CA GLY A 116 11.77 -4.76 -8.51
C GLY A 116 11.83 -3.67 -9.59
N LEU A 117 10.78 -2.87 -9.73
CA LEU A 117 10.73 -1.71 -10.62
C LEU A 117 11.32 -0.47 -9.96
N TRP A 118 11.76 0.46 -10.79
CA TRP A 118 12.39 1.72 -10.37
C TRP A 118 11.90 2.87 -11.22
N ILE A 119 11.74 4.05 -10.60
CA ILE A 119 11.27 5.28 -11.26
C ILE A 119 12.10 6.48 -10.79
N GLY A 120 12.22 7.50 -11.66
CA GLY A 120 12.76 8.79 -11.27
C GLY A 120 11.83 9.48 -10.27
N CYS A 121 12.37 10.04 -9.19
CA CYS A 121 11.61 10.68 -8.12
C CYS A 121 12.31 11.93 -7.54
N TRP A 122 11.54 12.93 -7.11
CA TRP A 122 12.03 14.18 -6.51
C TRP A 122 10.97 14.88 -5.64
N THR A 123 11.38 15.80 -4.76
CA THR A 123 10.47 16.45 -3.79
C THR A 123 9.66 17.60 -4.37
N ASN A 124 10.28 18.52 -5.12
CA ASN A 124 9.62 19.75 -5.60
C ASN A 124 9.67 19.87 -7.11
N THR A 125 10.77 20.41 -7.63
CA THR A 125 10.99 20.67 -9.05
C THR A 125 11.76 19.52 -9.68
N PRO A 126 11.36 19.05 -10.88
CA PRO A 126 12.20 18.13 -11.64
C PRO A 126 13.55 18.81 -11.88
N PRO A 127 14.66 18.05 -11.88
CA PRO A 127 15.95 18.64 -12.25
C PRO A 127 15.83 19.25 -13.65
N PRO A 128 16.58 20.34 -13.93
CA PRO A 128 16.58 20.95 -15.25
C PRO A 128 16.91 19.89 -16.30
N ASN A 129 16.05 19.76 -17.32
CA ASN A 129 16.26 18.82 -18.41
C ASN A 129 17.61 19.10 -19.06
N SER A 130 18.55 18.15 -18.97
CA SER A 130 19.89 18.27 -19.54
C SER A 130 19.85 18.02 -21.06
N THR A 131 19.05 18.79 -21.79
CA THR A 131 18.96 18.72 -23.26
C THR A 131 19.95 19.64 -23.97
N ASN A 132 20.95 20.18 -23.26
CA ASN A 132 22.04 20.92 -23.89
C ASN A 132 23.41 20.38 -23.48
N VAL A 133 23.65 19.11 -23.77
CA VAL A 133 25.01 18.64 -23.96
C VAL A 133 25.27 18.74 -25.46
N THR A 134 25.68 19.92 -25.92
CA THR A 134 26.36 20.04 -27.21
C THR A 134 27.70 19.32 -27.05
N THR A 135 27.75 18.03 -27.35
CA THR A 135 29.01 17.28 -27.47
C THR A 135 29.80 17.91 -28.61
N LYS A 136 30.74 18.81 -28.29
CA LYS A 136 31.79 19.18 -29.24
C LYS A 136 32.58 17.90 -29.53
N PRO A 137 32.70 17.46 -30.79
CA PRO A 137 33.49 16.29 -31.11
C PRO A 137 34.93 16.47 -30.59
N PRO A 138 35.57 15.40 -30.09
CA PRO A 138 36.94 15.45 -29.61
C PRO A 138 37.84 16.03 -30.71
N THR A 139 38.44 17.18 -30.43
CA THR A 139 39.42 17.79 -31.33
C THR A 139 40.73 17.06 -31.13
N THR A 140 41.04 16.14 -32.05
CA THR A 140 42.36 15.49 -32.12
C THR A 140 43.38 16.51 -32.61
N THR A 141 44.13 17.12 -31.69
CA THR A 141 45.32 17.91 -32.04
C THR A 141 46.47 16.95 -32.30
N THR A 142 46.63 16.53 -33.55
CA THR A 142 47.86 15.88 -34.01
C THR A 142 48.95 16.95 -34.09
N ALA A 143 49.86 16.96 -33.12
CA ALA A 143 51.07 17.75 -33.20
C ALA A 143 51.94 17.22 -34.35
N SER A 144 52.13 18.05 -35.36
CA SER A 144 53.10 17.82 -36.44
C SER A 144 54.51 18.17 -35.92
N PRO A 145 55.48 17.23 -35.88
CA PRO A 145 56.87 17.57 -35.66
C PRO A 145 57.45 18.13 -36.96
N GLY A 146 57.96 19.36 -36.87
CA GLY A 146 58.58 20.07 -37.98
C GLY A 146 59.85 19.41 -38.51
N THR A 147 60.10 19.69 -39.78
CA THR A 147 61.34 19.51 -40.54
C THR A 147 62.57 20.04 -39.81
N GLY A 148 63.62 19.23 -39.78
CA GLY A 148 65.01 19.59 -39.50
C GLY A 148 65.92 18.71 -40.35
#